data_AF-A0A0L0USA8-F1
#
_entry.id   AF-A0A0L0USA8-F1
#
_cell.length_a   1.000
_cell.length_b   1.000
_cell.length_c   1.000
_cell.angle_alpha   90.00
_cell.angle_beta   90.00
_cell.angle_gamma   90.00
#
_symmetry.space_group_name_H-M   'P 1'
#
loop_
_entity.id
_entity.type
_entity.pdbx_description
1 polymer ?
#
loop_
_entity_poly.entity_id
_entity_poly.type
_entity_poly.pdbx_seq_one_letter_code
_entity_poly.pdbx_strand_id
1 'polypeptide(L)'
;MTQLIDSFTLKFSETLHGLHPKPNQIQFEYTRKYLEGLPIVLTKMEGMDLKTTAFSWIAYPNQSYMERDQLIQSFRSLITWVVTDHFKILENLNVDTETIKSRNQMITGWVYDEILDPPIGYPIMGNLRGEVVHRVIHGKEPSFRMLNGFLAHYFGQIQPLPTPRALTSILINCWYFSKNSQIGARLVNHQAHLIALKEQIENNTSIPNASHFLSQFLS
;
A
#
# COMPACT_ATOMS: atom_id res chain seq x y z
N MET A 1 19.32 -0.88 -8.15
CA MET A 1 17.86 -0.77 -8.23
C MET A 1 17.20 -2.14 -8.29
N THR A 2 17.59 -3.01 -9.22
CA THR A 2 17.05 -4.38 -9.36
C THR A 2 17.11 -5.23 -8.08
N GLN A 3 18.26 -5.26 -7.39
CA GLN A 3 18.41 -6.00 -6.12
C GLN A 3 17.43 -5.55 -5.03
N LEU A 4 17.08 -4.25 -4.97
CA LEU A 4 16.11 -3.72 -4.02
C LEU A 4 14.71 -4.25 -4.32
N ILE A 5 14.30 -4.15 -5.59
CA ILE A 5 12.99 -4.60 -6.07
C ILE A 5 12.84 -6.10 -5.82
N ASP A 6 13.85 -6.90 -6.18
CA ASP A 6 13.80 -8.35 -6.01
C ASP A 6 13.75 -8.75 -4.52
N SER A 7 14.53 -8.06 -3.66
CA SER A 7 14.52 -8.32 -2.21
C SER A 7 13.15 -8.04 -1.59
N PHE A 8 12.52 -6.90 -1.90
CA PHE A 8 11.19 -6.59 -1.38
C PHE A 8 10.10 -7.47 -1.99
N THR A 9 10.22 -7.85 -3.27
CA THR A 9 9.29 -8.76 -3.92
C THR A 9 9.34 -10.14 -3.27
N LEU A 10 10.53 -10.65 -2.96
CA LEU A 10 10.72 -11.90 -2.23
C LEU A 10 10.10 -11.82 -0.83
N LYS A 11 10.41 -10.77 -0.06
CA LYS A 11 9.84 -10.56 1.27
C LYS A 11 8.30 -10.51 1.23
N PHE A 12 7.74 -9.83 0.23
CA PHE A 12 6.29 -9.75 0.02
C PHE A 12 5.69 -11.13 -0.29
N SER A 13 6.32 -11.89 -1.19
CA SER A 13 5.94 -13.27 -1.50
C SER A 13 5.92 -14.15 -0.25
N GLU A 14 7.01 -14.17 0.52
CA GLU A 14 7.12 -14.94 1.77
C GLU A 14 6.00 -14.58 2.76
N THR A 15 5.69 -13.29 2.87
CA THR A 15 4.59 -12.81 3.72
C THR A 15 3.24 -13.34 3.24
N LEU A 16 2.93 -13.23 1.95
CA LEU A 16 1.69 -13.75 1.38
C LEU A 16 1.58 -15.28 1.45
N HIS A 17 2.69 -16.00 1.41
CA HIS A 17 2.71 -17.45 1.64
C HIS A 17 2.34 -17.80 3.08
N GLY A 18 2.79 -17.01 4.06
CA GLY A 18 2.46 -17.19 5.47
C GLY A 18 1.01 -16.84 5.84
N LEU A 19 0.34 -16.00 5.05
CA LEU A 19 -1.03 -15.52 5.30
C LEU A 19 -2.14 -16.48 4.86
N HIS A 20 -1.80 -17.67 4.37
CA HIS A 20 -2.69 -18.60 3.65
C HIS A 20 -4.15 -18.63 4.17
N PRO A 21 -5.11 -18.04 3.43
CA PRO A 21 -6.49 -18.52 3.44
C PRO A 21 -6.39 -19.95 2.91
N LYS A 22 -6.83 -21.00 3.62
CA LYS A 22 -6.95 -22.33 3.00
C LYS A 22 -8.40 -22.51 2.57
N PRO A 23 -8.86 -21.88 1.46
CA PRO A 23 -10.29 -21.79 1.15
C PRO A 23 -10.86 -23.15 0.77
N ASN A 24 -9.99 -24.13 0.48
CA ASN A 24 -10.31 -25.45 -0.03
C ASN A 24 -9.83 -26.59 0.88
N GLN A 25 -9.32 -26.29 2.08
CA GLN A 25 -9.19 -27.35 3.10
C GLN A 25 -10.54 -27.48 3.80
N ILE A 26 -11.22 -28.59 3.52
CA ILE A 26 -12.55 -29.02 3.97
C ILE A 26 -12.73 -28.98 5.52
N GLN A 27 -11.68 -28.67 6.28
CA GLN A 27 -11.63 -28.74 7.74
C GLN A 27 -12.00 -27.44 8.47
N PHE A 28 -12.23 -26.32 7.78
CA PHE A 28 -12.51 -25.04 8.43
C PHE A 28 -13.75 -24.37 7.84
N GLU A 29 -14.67 -23.96 8.72
CA GLU A 29 -15.74 -23.03 8.41
C GLU A 29 -15.22 -21.58 8.49
N TYR A 30 -15.69 -20.71 7.60
CA TYR A 30 -15.21 -19.33 7.50
C TYR A 30 -16.38 -18.37 7.41
N THR A 31 -16.36 -17.31 8.24
CA THR A 31 -17.19 -16.13 8.02
C THR A 31 -16.47 -15.15 7.10
N ARG A 32 -17.14 -14.65 6.07
CA ARG A 32 -16.60 -13.64 5.13
C ARG A 32 -17.41 -12.36 5.17
N LYS A 33 -16.72 -11.22 5.16
CA LYS A 33 -17.31 -9.88 5.03
C LYS A 33 -16.57 -9.11 3.95
N TYR A 34 -17.27 -8.81 2.86
CA TYR A 34 -16.76 -7.93 1.80
C TYR A 34 -16.93 -6.49 2.25
N LEU A 35 -15.89 -5.69 2.03
CA LEU A 35 -15.95 -4.26 2.31
C LEU A 35 -16.67 -3.52 1.20
N GLU A 36 -17.63 -2.68 1.58
CA GLU A 36 -18.39 -1.88 0.63
C GLU A 36 -17.45 -0.94 -0.14
N GLY A 37 -17.56 -0.95 -1.47
CA GLY A 37 -16.75 -0.11 -2.35
C GLY A 37 -15.28 -0.51 -2.48
N LEU A 38 -14.81 -1.57 -1.82
CA LEU A 38 -13.40 -2.00 -1.86
C LEU A 38 -13.27 -3.46 -2.30
N PRO A 39 -12.22 -3.82 -3.07
CA PRO A 39 -11.95 -5.21 -3.44
C PRO A 39 -11.28 -5.99 -2.30
N ILE A 40 -11.78 -5.83 -1.06
CA ILE A 40 -11.22 -6.47 0.13
C ILE A 40 -12.28 -7.36 0.76
N VAL A 41 -11.87 -8.58 1.08
CA VAL A 41 -12.64 -9.51 1.88
C VAL A 41 -11.94 -9.76 3.20
N LEU A 42 -12.70 -9.63 4.27
CA LEU A 42 -12.28 -9.93 5.63
C LEU A 42 -12.80 -11.31 5.97
N THR A 43 -11.89 -12.21 6.33
CA THR A 43 -12.20 -13.62 6.57
C THR A 43 -11.84 -13.97 8.00
N LYS A 44 -12.79 -14.56 8.71
CA LYS A 44 -12.60 -15.09 10.07
C LYS A 44 -12.73 -16.60 10.03
N MET A 45 -11.80 -17.32 10.67
CA MET A 45 -11.88 -18.77 10.85
C MET A 45 -12.80 -19.10 12.04
N GLU A 46 -13.71 -20.07 11.87
CA GLU A 46 -14.59 -20.56 12.92
C GLU A 46 -13.97 -21.79 13.63
N GLY A 47 -14.19 -21.94 14.94
CA GLY A 47 -13.87 -23.18 15.68
C GLY A 47 -12.48 -23.32 16.32
N MET A 48 -11.57 -22.34 16.26
CA MET A 48 -10.35 -22.33 17.08
C MET A 48 -10.47 -21.37 18.27
N ASP A 49 -10.34 -21.90 19.49
CA ASP A 49 -10.23 -21.11 20.72
C ASP A 49 -8.79 -20.59 20.88
N LEU A 50 -8.68 -19.39 21.48
CA LEU A 50 -7.52 -18.49 21.64
C LEU A 50 -7.32 -17.47 20.49
N LYS A 51 -8.12 -16.39 20.52
CA LYS A 51 -7.87 -15.09 19.83
C LYS A 51 -8.06 -15.07 18.30
N THR A 52 -9.23 -15.47 17.81
CA THR A 52 -9.85 -15.05 16.52
C THR A 52 -8.88 -14.65 15.40
N THR A 53 -8.30 -15.63 14.71
CA THR A 53 -7.52 -15.38 13.50
C THR A 53 -8.45 -14.87 12.41
N ALA A 54 -8.37 -13.58 12.10
CA ALA A 54 -8.98 -12.99 10.93
C ALA A 54 -7.89 -12.44 10.02
N PHE A 55 -8.14 -12.42 8.72
CA PHE A 55 -7.22 -11.85 7.75
C PHE A 55 -7.99 -11.08 6.68
N SER A 56 -7.32 -10.10 6.09
CA SER A 56 -7.77 -9.37 4.92
C SER A 56 -7.09 -9.93 3.69
N TRP A 57 -7.84 -9.98 2.59
CA TRP A 57 -7.32 -10.38 1.29
C TRP A 57 -8.02 -9.61 0.18
N ILE A 58 -7.37 -9.49 -0.97
CA ILE A 58 -7.98 -8.90 -2.16
C ILE A 58 -8.93 -9.91 -2.81
N ALA A 59 -10.14 -9.48 -3.13
CA ALA A 59 -11.12 -10.29 -3.86
C ALA A 59 -11.37 -9.73 -5.25
N TYR A 60 -11.60 -10.63 -6.20
CA TYR A 60 -12.16 -10.29 -7.50
C TYR A 60 -13.62 -9.81 -7.37
N PRO A 61 -14.18 -9.13 -8.40
CA PRO A 61 -15.59 -8.75 -8.43
C PRO A 61 -16.57 -9.93 -8.28
N ASN A 62 -16.16 -11.14 -8.69
CA ASN A 62 -16.92 -12.38 -8.52
C ASN A 62 -16.81 -12.97 -7.08
N GLN A 63 -16.18 -12.24 -6.16
CA GLN A 63 -16.01 -12.59 -4.75
C GLN A 63 -15.04 -13.76 -4.48
N SER A 64 -14.28 -14.25 -5.47
CA SER A 64 -13.17 -15.17 -5.20
C SER A 64 -11.92 -14.40 -4.77
N TYR A 65 -11.05 -15.02 -3.98
CA TYR A 65 -9.76 -14.44 -3.63
C TYR A 65 -8.91 -14.21 -4.89
N MET A 66 -8.16 -13.12 -4.92
CA MET A 66 -7.15 -12.91 -5.94
C MET A 66 -5.97 -13.86 -5.74
N GLU A 67 -5.47 -14.39 -6.85
CA GLU A 67 -4.33 -15.29 -6.88
C GLU A 67 -3.06 -14.63 -6.36
N ARG A 68 -2.30 -15.38 -5.56
CA ARG A 68 -1.09 -14.88 -4.90
C ARG A 68 -0.07 -14.36 -5.91
N ASP A 69 0.17 -15.11 -6.98
CA ASP A 69 1.15 -14.74 -8.00
C ASP A 69 0.79 -13.42 -8.67
N GLN A 70 -0.49 -13.16 -8.90
CA GLN A 70 -0.94 -11.87 -9.45
C GLN A 70 -0.67 -10.73 -8.46
N LEU A 71 -0.92 -10.93 -7.17
CA LEU A 71 -0.62 -9.94 -6.14
C LEU A 71 0.88 -9.66 -6.03
N ILE A 72 1.73 -10.68 -6.13
CA ILE A 72 3.19 -10.54 -6.16
C ILE A 72 3.63 -9.74 -7.38
N GLN A 73 3.09 -10.02 -8.58
CA GLN A 73 3.43 -9.27 -9.79
C GLN A 73 2.95 -7.81 -9.74
N SER A 74 1.76 -7.57 -9.21
CA SER A 74 1.24 -6.21 -8.97
C SER A 74 2.15 -5.45 -8.00
N PHE A 75 2.57 -6.08 -6.90
CA PHE A 75 3.48 -5.43 -5.95
C PHE A 75 4.83 -5.11 -6.60
N ARG A 76 5.43 -6.07 -7.32
CA ARG A 76 6.68 -5.87 -8.05
C ARG A 76 6.59 -4.70 -9.02
N SER A 77 5.50 -4.62 -9.78
CA SER A 77 5.25 -3.54 -10.74
C SER A 77 5.14 -2.19 -10.04
N LEU A 78 4.35 -2.12 -8.96
CA LEU A 78 4.17 -0.91 -8.16
C LEU A 78 5.51 -0.36 -7.63
N ILE A 79 6.28 -1.19 -6.92
CA ILE A 79 7.55 -0.73 -6.34
C ILE A 79 8.59 -0.40 -7.41
N THR A 80 8.55 -1.07 -8.57
CA THR A 80 9.41 -0.73 -9.71
C THR A 80 9.12 0.68 -10.19
N TRP A 81 7.85 1.05 -10.37
CA TRP A 81 7.50 2.40 -10.80
C TRP A 81 7.78 3.44 -9.72
N VAL A 82 7.45 3.17 -8.46
CA VAL A 82 7.75 4.09 -7.33
C VAL A 82 9.26 4.38 -7.28
N VAL A 83 10.11 3.35 -7.30
CA VAL A 83 11.56 3.53 -7.22
C VAL A 83 12.11 4.24 -8.46
N THR A 84 11.57 3.94 -9.65
CA THR A 84 12.01 4.59 -10.90
C THR A 84 11.66 6.07 -10.93
N ASP A 85 10.43 6.43 -10.59
CA ASP A 85 9.98 7.82 -10.58
C ASP A 85 10.68 8.62 -9.47
N HIS A 86 10.81 8.02 -8.28
CA HIS A 86 11.50 8.64 -7.16
C HIS A 86 12.99 8.88 -7.45
N PHE A 87 13.66 7.91 -8.10
CA PHE A 87 15.04 8.10 -8.57
C PHE A 87 15.17 9.32 -9.48
N LYS A 88 14.32 9.43 -10.51
CA LYS A 88 14.35 10.56 -11.45
C LYS A 88 14.09 11.90 -10.78
N ILE A 89 13.13 11.95 -9.86
CA ILE A 89 12.82 13.16 -9.08
C ILE A 89 14.04 13.62 -8.28
N LEU A 90 14.72 12.70 -7.60
CA LEU A 90 15.88 13.04 -6.78
C LEU A 90 17.14 13.35 -7.61
N GLU A 91 17.32 12.66 -8.75
CA GLU A 91 18.38 12.94 -9.72
C GLU A 91 18.25 14.36 -10.30
N ASN A 92 17.04 14.76 -10.68
CA ASN A 92 16.76 16.13 -11.14
C ASN A 92 17.08 17.21 -10.09
N LEU A 93 17.04 16.85 -8.81
CA LEU A 93 17.36 17.73 -7.68
C LEU A 93 18.85 17.66 -7.29
N ASN A 94 19.68 16.95 -8.05
CA ASN A 94 21.10 16.74 -7.79
C ASN A 94 21.38 16.11 -6.41
N VAL A 95 20.49 15.24 -5.94
CA VAL A 95 20.72 14.46 -4.71
C VAL A 95 21.79 13.40 -5.00
N ASP A 96 22.72 13.19 -4.08
CA ASP A 96 23.79 12.22 -4.27
C ASP A 96 23.26 10.76 -4.33
N THR A 97 24.00 9.90 -5.03
CA THR A 97 23.59 8.53 -5.32
C THR A 97 23.34 7.68 -4.08
N GLU A 98 24.13 7.84 -3.01
CA GLU A 98 23.95 7.04 -1.78
C GLU A 98 22.69 7.49 -1.03
N THR A 99 22.43 8.79 -0.96
CA THR A 99 21.17 9.32 -0.42
C THR A 99 19.97 8.85 -1.23
N ILE A 100 20.05 8.85 -2.57
CA ILE A 100 18.99 8.32 -3.43
C ILE A 100 18.72 6.84 -3.13
N LYS A 101 19.78 6.03 -3.00
CA LYS A 101 19.67 4.60 -2.66
C LYS A 101 19.02 4.38 -1.30
N SER A 102 19.45 5.11 -0.28
CA SER A 102 18.88 5.05 1.06
C SER A 102 17.40 5.45 1.07
N ARG A 103 17.04 6.57 0.42
CA ARG A 103 15.65 7.03 0.35
C ARG A 103 14.76 6.07 -0.45
N ASN A 104 15.28 5.47 -1.52
CA ASN A 104 14.56 4.42 -2.25
C ASN A 104 14.29 3.18 -1.39
N GLN A 105 15.25 2.75 -0.57
CA GLN A 105 15.01 1.67 0.39
C GLN A 105 13.90 2.03 1.38
N MET A 106 13.93 3.25 1.92
CA MET A 106 12.94 3.71 2.90
C MET A 106 11.52 3.80 2.32
N ILE A 107 11.34 4.39 1.13
CA ILE A 107 10.00 4.48 0.52
C ILE A 107 9.48 3.10 0.13
N THR A 108 10.32 2.19 -0.38
CA THR A 108 9.88 0.82 -0.68
C THR A 108 9.45 0.07 0.58
N GLY A 109 10.19 0.25 1.69
CA GLY A 109 9.79 -0.26 3.01
C GLY A 109 8.44 0.30 3.46
N TRP A 110 8.25 1.61 3.35
CA TRP A 110 6.98 2.23 3.72
C TRP A 110 5.80 1.76 2.86
N VAL A 111 5.97 1.60 1.53
CA VAL A 111 4.92 1.05 0.66
C VAL A 111 4.57 -0.39 1.06
N TYR A 112 5.58 -1.21 1.38
CA TYR A 112 5.38 -2.57 1.89
C TYR A 112 4.55 -2.57 3.18
N ASP A 113 4.90 -1.70 4.13
CA ASP A 113 4.20 -1.59 5.42
C ASP A 113 2.76 -1.10 5.23
N GLU A 114 2.50 -0.07 4.42
CA GLU A 114 1.13 0.42 4.17
C GLU A 114 0.18 -0.66 3.58
N ILE A 115 0.73 -1.69 2.93
CA ILE A 115 -0.05 -2.81 2.38
C ILE A 115 -0.26 -3.92 3.42
N LEU A 116 0.80 -4.31 4.13
CA LEU A 116 0.84 -5.55 4.92
C LEU A 116 0.78 -5.33 6.44
N ASP A 117 1.20 -4.17 6.93
CA ASP A 117 1.22 -3.80 8.35
C ASP A 117 1.14 -2.27 8.52
N PRO A 118 0.03 -1.64 8.11
CA PRO A 118 -0.06 -0.19 8.09
C PRO A 118 -0.04 0.36 9.52
N PRO A 119 0.64 1.50 9.76
CA PRO A 119 0.73 2.11 11.09
C PRO A 119 -0.63 2.58 11.63
N ILE A 120 -1.61 2.77 10.74
CA ILE A 120 -2.98 3.20 11.07
C ILE A 120 -3.95 2.33 10.27
N GLY A 121 -4.97 1.80 10.94
CA GLY A 121 -6.01 0.97 10.33
C GLY A 121 -5.67 -0.51 10.38
N TYR A 122 -5.89 -1.22 9.28
CA TYR A 122 -5.65 -2.65 9.13
C TYR A 122 -5.08 -2.96 7.75
N PRO A 123 -4.35 -4.08 7.60
CA PRO A 123 -3.69 -4.41 6.35
C PRO A 123 -4.67 -4.60 5.20
N ILE A 124 -4.23 -4.28 3.99
CA ILE A 124 -4.96 -4.61 2.75
C ILE A 124 -4.90 -6.13 2.53
N MET A 125 -3.74 -6.71 2.79
CA MET A 125 -3.50 -8.15 2.80
C MET A 125 -2.71 -8.47 4.06
N GLY A 126 -3.28 -9.21 5.00
CA GLY A 126 -2.59 -9.43 6.26
C GLY A 126 -3.46 -10.02 7.35
N ASN A 127 -2.80 -10.45 8.42
CA ASN A 127 -3.49 -10.90 9.62
C ASN A 127 -4.04 -9.69 10.39
N LEU A 128 -5.30 -9.74 10.75
CA LEU A 128 -5.91 -8.82 11.70
C LEU A 128 -5.63 -9.33 13.11
N ARG A 129 -5.36 -8.42 14.05
CA ARG A 129 -5.06 -8.75 15.44
C ARG A 129 -5.84 -7.87 16.41
N GLY A 130 -6.14 -8.42 17.58
CA GLY A 130 -6.69 -7.70 18.72
C GLY A 130 -7.99 -6.94 18.40
N GLU A 131 -8.04 -5.67 18.81
CA GLU A 131 -9.25 -4.85 18.71
C GLU A 131 -9.71 -4.58 17.27
N VAL A 132 -8.80 -4.63 16.29
CA VAL A 132 -9.13 -4.47 14.85
C VAL A 132 -10.12 -5.53 14.41
N VAL A 133 -9.94 -6.79 14.84
CA VAL A 133 -10.84 -7.90 14.54
C VAL A 133 -12.25 -7.59 15.06
N HIS A 134 -12.35 -7.09 16.29
CA HIS A 134 -13.63 -6.70 16.89
C HIS A 134 -14.29 -5.53 16.16
N ARG A 135 -13.54 -4.48 15.82
CA ARG A 135 -14.09 -3.31 15.10
C ARG A 135 -14.60 -3.69 13.70
N VAL A 136 -13.87 -4.52 12.97
CA VAL A 136 -14.25 -5.05 11.66
C VAL A 136 -15.57 -5.80 11.72
N ILE A 137 -15.67 -6.76 12.66
CA ILE A 137 -16.82 -7.65 12.80
C ILE A 137 -18.08 -6.83 13.10
N HIS A 138 -17.98 -5.85 13.99
CA HIS A 138 -19.13 -5.04 14.42
C HIS A 138 -19.40 -3.82 13.52
N GLY A 139 -18.71 -3.69 12.38
CA GLY A 139 -18.90 -2.56 11.45
C GLY A 139 -18.54 -1.20 12.06
N LYS A 140 -17.65 -1.21 13.07
CA LYS A 140 -17.18 -0.02 13.79
C LYS A 140 -15.82 0.49 13.30
N GLU A 141 -15.20 -0.19 12.33
CA GLU A 141 -13.95 0.29 11.74
C GLU A 141 -14.20 1.61 10.98
N PRO A 142 -13.35 2.63 11.19
CA PRO A 142 -13.48 3.91 10.52
C PRO A 142 -13.05 3.80 9.05
N SER A 143 -13.49 4.78 8.26
CA SER A 143 -13.05 5.06 6.89
C SER A 143 -11.61 4.61 6.62
N PHE A 144 -11.44 3.68 5.69
CA PHE A 144 -10.15 3.33 5.12
C PHE A 144 -9.43 4.63 4.75
N ARG A 145 -8.13 4.80 5.08
CA ARG A 145 -7.37 5.93 4.54
C ARG A 145 -7.52 5.85 3.02
N MET A 146 -7.90 6.95 2.38
CA MET A 146 -8.16 6.94 0.93
C MET A 146 -7.01 6.27 0.15
N LEU A 147 -5.75 6.48 0.59
CA LEU A 147 -4.56 5.79 0.07
C LEU A 147 -4.67 4.27 0.05
N ASN A 148 -5.08 3.65 1.16
CA ASN A 148 -5.25 2.21 1.26
C ASN A 148 -6.36 1.73 0.31
N GLY A 149 -7.39 2.56 0.08
CA GLY A 149 -8.45 2.29 -0.89
C GLY A 149 -7.90 2.24 -2.32
N PHE A 150 -7.06 3.20 -2.70
CA PHE A 150 -6.39 3.19 -4.01
C PHE A 150 -5.45 2.01 -4.19
N LEU A 151 -4.65 1.69 -3.17
CA LEU A 151 -3.80 0.50 -3.19
C LEU A 151 -4.66 -0.76 -3.36
N ALA A 152 -5.77 -0.89 -2.62
CA ALA A 152 -6.68 -2.01 -2.74
C ALA A 152 -7.29 -2.12 -4.16
N HIS A 153 -7.77 -1.01 -4.74
CA HIS A 153 -8.26 -1.00 -6.13
C HIS A 153 -7.20 -1.37 -7.15
N TYR A 154 -5.97 -0.86 -6.97
CA TYR A 154 -4.83 -1.22 -7.81
C TYR A 154 -4.57 -2.73 -7.77
N PHE A 155 -4.48 -3.32 -6.58
CA PHE A 155 -4.29 -4.76 -6.44
C PHE A 155 -5.50 -5.55 -6.97
N GLY A 156 -6.73 -5.08 -6.75
CA GLY A 156 -7.96 -5.71 -7.21
C GLY A 156 -8.20 -5.69 -8.72
N GLN A 157 -7.35 -5.00 -9.49
CA GLN A 157 -7.47 -4.84 -10.95
C GLN A 157 -8.83 -4.27 -11.42
N ILE A 158 -9.58 -3.63 -10.51
CA ILE A 158 -10.82 -2.93 -10.83
C ILE A 158 -10.41 -1.56 -11.36
N GLN A 159 -10.49 -1.35 -12.69
CA GLN A 159 -10.16 -0.11 -13.42
C GLN A 159 -9.47 0.93 -12.52
N PRO A 160 -8.17 0.80 -12.24
CA PRO A 160 -7.51 1.61 -11.23
C PRO A 160 -7.59 3.06 -11.69
N LEU A 161 -8.51 3.80 -11.09
CA LEU A 161 -8.61 5.24 -11.16
C LEU A 161 -8.01 5.73 -9.84
N PRO A 162 -6.92 6.49 -9.86
CA PRO A 162 -6.19 6.97 -11.03
C PRO A 162 -5.23 5.91 -11.59
N THR A 163 -4.69 6.15 -12.80
CA THR A 163 -3.79 5.21 -13.48
C THR A 163 -2.62 4.79 -12.58
N PRO A 164 -2.00 3.61 -12.80
CA PRO A 164 -0.88 3.16 -11.99
C PRO A 164 0.28 4.16 -11.92
N ARG A 165 0.43 5.01 -12.95
CA ARG A 165 1.44 6.06 -13.01
C ARG A 165 1.10 7.30 -12.18
N ALA A 166 -0.18 7.57 -11.94
CA ALA A 166 -0.60 8.58 -10.97
C ALA A 166 -0.43 8.07 -9.53
N LEU A 167 -0.64 6.76 -9.30
CA LEU A 167 -0.47 6.13 -7.98
C LEU A 167 0.96 6.28 -7.44
N THR A 168 2.00 6.19 -8.28
CA THR A 168 3.39 6.36 -7.84
C THR A 168 3.63 7.75 -7.28
N SER A 169 3.11 8.77 -7.94
CA SER A 169 3.28 10.15 -7.51
C SER A 169 2.48 10.45 -6.24
N ILE A 170 1.30 9.86 -6.09
CA ILE A 170 0.52 9.91 -4.84
C ILE A 170 1.32 9.28 -3.70
N LEU A 171 1.90 8.09 -3.91
CA LEU A 171 2.69 7.40 -2.89
C LEU A 171 3.93 8.21 -2.49
N ILE A 172 4.67 8.75 -3.46
CA ILE A 172 5.85 9.59 -3.20
C ILE A 172 5.44 10.86 -2.46
N ASN A 173 4.34 11.52 -2.87
CA ASN A 173 3.85 12.72 -2.21
C ASN A 173 3.40 12.43 -0.77
N CYS A 174 2.60 11.39 -0.56
CA CYS A 174 2.17 10.96 0.77
C CYS A 174 3.36 10.64 1.67
N TRP A 175 4.37 9.94 1.13
CA TRP A 175 5.57 9.60 1.88
C TRP A 175 6.30 10.85 2.36
N TYR A 176 6.52 11.85 1.50
CA TYR A 176 7.24 13.08 1.88
C TYR A 176 6.42 14.07 2.70
N PHE A 177 5.14 14.26 2.37
CA PHE A 177 4.36 15.43 2.81
C PHE A 177 3.10 15.11 3.61
N SER A 178 2.73 13.83 3.81
CA SER A 178 1.59 13.54 4.68
C SER A 178 1.90 13.96 6.12
N LYS A 179 0.88 14.48 6.83
CA LYS A 179 0.97 14.84 8.25
C LYS A 179 1.41 13.67 9.13
N ASN A 180 1.14 12.44 8.67
CA ASN A 180 1.40 11.19 9.39
C ASN A 180 2.84 10.70 9.23
N SER A 181 3.47 10.91 8.06
CA SER A 181 4.85 10.50 7.83
C SER A 181 5.86 11.56 8.26
N GLN A 182 5.62 12.84 7.91
CA GLN A 182 6.55 13.97 8.08
C GLN A 182 7.98 13.69 7.61
N ILE A 183 8.18 12.71 6.72
CA ILE A 183 9.50 12.21 6.34
C ILE A 183 10.27 13.26 5.55
N GLY A 184 9.60 14.09 4.75
CA GLY A 184 10.24 15.20 4.04
C GLY A 184 10.93 16.18 4.97
N ALA A 185 10.23 16.64 6.00
CA ALA A 185 10.81 17.56 6.99
C ALA A 185 12.00 16.95 7.74
N ARG A 186 12.04 15.62 7.90
CA ARG A 186 13.16 14.90 8.56
C ARG A 186 14.35 14.65 7.63
N LEU A 187 14.10 14.42 6.35
CA LEU A 187 15.14 14.04 5.38
C LEU A 187 15.70 15.23 4.60
N VAL A 188 14.98 16.35 4.56
CA VAL A 188 15.34 17.53 3.78
C VAL A 188 15.49 18.72 4.72
N ASN A 189 16.73 19.07 5.02
CA ASN A 189 17.08 20.09 6.01
C ASN A 189 16.83 21.54 5.54
N HIS A 190 16.42 21.75 4.28
CA HIS A 190 16.28 23.08 3.68
C HIS A 190 14.91 23.28 3.03
N GLN A 191 14.19 24.34 3.44
CA GLN A 191 12.83 24.62 2.97
C GLN A 191 12.74 24.76 1.44
N ALA A 192 13.76 25.39 0.81
CA ALA A 192 13.80 25.51 -0.65
C ALA A 192 13.88 24.14 -1.37
N HIS A 193 14.58 23.17 -0.78
CA HIS A 193 14.65 21.82 -1.35
C HIS A 193 13.32 21.07 -1.16
N LEU A 194 12.58 21.32 -0.08
CA LEU A 194 11.23 20.76 0.10
C LEU A 194 10.24 21.31 -0.94
N ILE A 195 10.32 22.60 -1.24
CA ILE A 195 9.50 23.23 -2.29
C ILE A 195 9.85 22.64 -3.66
N ALA A 196 11.14 22.61 -4.01
CA ALA A 196 11.60 22.03 -5.27
C ALA A 196 11.22 20.54 -5.41
N LEU A 197 11.30 19.77 -4.33
CA LEU A 197 10.87 18.37 -4.30
C LEU A 197 9.37 18.24 -4.57
N LYS A 198 8.55 19.09 -3.93
CA LYS A 198 7.10 19.11 -4.15
C LYS A 198 6.78 19.46 -5.61
N GLU A 199 7.44 20.47 -6.16
CA GLU A 199 7.28 20.87 -7.57
C GLU A 199 7.69 19.75 -8.53
N GLN A 200 8.79 19.05 -8.30
CA GLN A 200 9.20 17.91 -9.14
C GLN A 200 8.19 16.76 -9.10
N ILE A 201 7.59 16.49 -7.94
CA ILE A 201 6.54 15.48 -7.80
C ILE A 201 5.27 15.91 -8.54
N GLU A 202 4.86 17.17 -8.42
CA GLU A 202 3.64 17.71 -9.04
C GLU A 202 3.78 17.91 -10.56
N ASN A 203 4.97 18.30 -11.04
CA ASN A 203 5.28 18.52 -12.45
C ASN A 203 5.64 17.22 -13.19
N ASN A 204 5.71 16.08 -12.51
CA ASN A 204 5.85 14.80 -13.17
C ASN A 204 4.60 14.60 -14.05
N THR A 205 4.79 14.68 -15.37
CA THR A 205 3.80 14.78 -16.47
C THR A 205 2.76 13.66 -16.54
N SER A 206 2.76 12.78 -15.55
CA SER A 206 1.89 11.63 -15.38
C SER A 206 0.62 11.93 -14.57
N ILE A 207 0.46 13.17 -14.07
CA ILE A 207 -0.61 13.55 -13.15
C ILE A 207 -1.34 14.79 -13.68
N PRO A 208 -2.56 14.65 -14.21
CA PRO A 208 -3.46 15.79 -14.26
C PRO A 208 -3.88 16.08 -12.82
N ASN A 209 -3.62 17.29 -12.31
CA ASN A 209 -4.21 17.80 -11.06
C ASN A 209 -3.85 17.05 -9.76
N ALA A 210 -2.55 16.78 -9.56
CA ALA A 210 -2.03 16.23 -8.30
C ALA A 210 -2.53 17.01 -7.08
N SER A 211 -2.52 18.35 -7.13
CA SER A 211 -2.92 19.21 -6.02
C SER A 211 -4.42 19.12 -5.69
N HIS A 212 -5.30 19.03 -6.70
CA HIS A 212 -6.74 18.81 -6.50
C HIS A 212 -7.00 17.41 -5.93
N PHE A 213 -6.34 16.38 -6.49
CA PHE A 213 -6.43 15.01 -5.98
C PHE A 213 -5.94 15.00 -4.53
N LEU A 214 -4.67 15.34 -4.26
CA LEU A 214 -4.03 15.40 -2.94
C LEU A 214 -4.78 16.28 -1.92
N SER A 215 -5.46 17.36 -2.33
CA SER A 215 -6.30 18.16 -1.42
C SER A 215 -7.46 17.38 -0.81
N GLN A 216 -7.95 16.35 -1.51
CA GLN A 216 -8.95 15.39 -0.99
C GLN A 216 -8.32 14.35 -0.05
N PHE A 217 -6.99 14.18 -0.03
CA PHE A 217 -6.25 13.19 0.79
C PHE A 217 -5.54 13.78 2.01
N LEU A 218 -5.27 15.09 2.00
CA LEU A 218 -4.44 15.78 2.99
C LEU A 218 -5.23 16.57 4.05
N SER A 219 -6.57 16.64 3.91
CA SER A 219 -7.49 17.17 4.93
C SER A 219 -7.48 16.28 6.16
#